data_AF-A0A9E4BWW5-F1
#
_entry.id   AF-A0A9E4BWW5-F1
#
_cell.length_a   1.000
_cell.length_b   1.000
_cell.length_c   1.000
_cell.angle_alpha   90.00
_cell.angle_beta   90.00
_cell.angle_gamma   90.00
#
_symmetry.space_group_name_H-M   'P 1'
#
loop_
_entity.id
_entity.type
_entity.pdbx_description
1 polymer ?
#
loop_
_entity_poly.entity_id
_entity_poly.type
_entity_poly.pdbx_seq_one_letter_code
_entity_poly.pdbx_strand_id
1 'polypeptide(L)'
;MLTLSYSVLVFVFFGYAFVEHRPSLYALYCLDNLIFFGGIALTTYAHKITPPDELKPTLSMGVTMNHVAAVAAPLVGGYVWLFFGYEIIFISGALLAFVSLIVTQWINPDKQRRIPI
;
A
#
# COMPACT_ATOMS: atom_id res chain seq x y z
N MET A 1 -4.31 -9.22 8.40
CA MET A 1 -4.91 -8.02 7.77
C MET A 1 -4.00 -7.44 6.69
N LEU A 2 -2.72 -7.13 6.97
CA LEU A 2 -1.78 -6.62 5.96
C LEU A 2 -1.69 -7.46 4.67
N THR A 3 -1.50 -8.78 4.77
CA THR A 3 -1.47 -9.69 3.60
C THR A 3 -2.71 -9.56 2.74
N LEU A 4 -3.90 -9.52 3.36
CA LEU A 4 -5.16 -9.38 2.64
C LEU A 4 -5.22 -8.02 1.90
N SER A 5 -4.89 -6.93 2.59
CA SER A 5 -4.91 -5.59 1.99
C SER A 5 -3.98 -5.50 0.78
N TYR A 6 -2.73 -5.97 0.87
CA TYR A 6 -1.79 -5.92 -0.25
C TYR A 6 -2.18 -6.87 -1.40
N SER A 7 -2.68 -8.08 -1.11
CA SER A 7 -3.14 -9.00 -2.16
C SER A 7 -4.27 -8.43 -2.99
N VAL A 8 -5.26 -7.80 -2.32
CA VAL A 8 -6.39 -7.19 -3.03
C VAL A 8 -5.93 -5.96 -3.81
N LEU A 9 -5.01 -5.14 -3.26
CA LEU A 9 -4.47 -3.97 -3.94
C LEU A 9 -3.74 -4.34 -5.26
N VAL A 10 -2.97 -5.43 -5.26
CA VAL A 10 -2.34 -5.96 -6.48
C VAL A 10 -3.42 -6.28 -7.52
N PHE A 11 -4.48 -7.00 -7.13
CA PHE A 11 -5.56 -7.37 -8.05
C PHE A 11 -6.30 -6.16 -8.62
N VAL A 12 -6.56 -5.15 -7.79
CA VAL A 12 -7.23 -3.91 -8.21
C VAL A 12 -6.38 -3.14 -9.22
N PHE A 13 -5.08 -2.97 -8.97
CA PHE A 13 -4.20 -2.26 -9.90
C PHE A 13 -4.02 -3.01 -11.22
N PHE A 14 -3.96 -4.35 -11.20
CA PHE A 14 -4.04 -5.13 -12.44
C PHE A 14 -5.37 -4.91 -13.18
N GLY A 15 -6.48 -4.85 -12.44
CA GLY A 15 -7.79 -4.52 -13.00
C GLY A 15 -7.80 -3.17 -13.72
N TYR A 16 -7.23 -2.13 -13.11
CA TYR A 16 -7.14 -0.81 -13.74
C TYR A 16 -6.20 -0.74 -14.95
N ALA A 17 -5.18 -1.58 -15.00
CA ALA A 17 -4.25 -1.61 -16.13
C ALA A 17 -4.84 -2.28 -17.38
N PHE A 18 -5.70 -3.29 -17.22
CA PHE A 18 -6.12 -4.16 -18.35
C PHE A 18 -7.63 -4.17 -18.64
N VAL A 19 -8.48 -3.70 -17.73
CA VAL A 19 -9.94 -3.76 -17.90
C VAL A 19 -10.48 -2.44 -18.43
N GLU A 20 -10.99 -2.46 -19.66
CA GLU A 20 -11.61 -1.27 -20.29
C GLU A 20 -13.15 -1.22 -20.12
N HIS A 21 -13.75 -2.29 -19.62
CA HIS A 21 -15.20 -2.41 -19.46
C HIS A 21 -15.73 -1.51 -18.32
N ARG A 22 -16.50 -0.48 -18.67
CA ARG A 22 -16.95 0.58 -17.73
C ARG A 22 -17.63 0.06 -16.44
N PRO A 23 -18.61 -0.88 -16.50
CA PRO A 23 -19.21 -1.44 -15.28
C PRO A 23 -18.20 -2.13 -14.36
N SER A 24 -17.20 -2.82 -14.94
CA SER A 24 -16.17 -3.51 -14.16
C SER A 24 -15.25 -2.51 -13.46
N LEU A 25 -14.96 -1.38 -14.10
CA LEU A 25 -14.19 -0.29 -13.48
C LEU A 25 -14.91 0.34 -12.30
N TYR A 26 -16.25 0.47 -12.34
CA TYR A 26 -17.02 0.95 -11.19
C TYR A 26 -16.96 -0.04 -10.02
N ALA A 27 -17.04 -1.34 -10.31
CA ALA A 27 -16.89 -2.37 -9.28
C ALA A 27 -15.48 -2.33 -8.65
N LEU A 28 -14.43 -2.22 -9.49
CA LEU A 28 -13.04 -2.05 -9.04
C LEU A 28 -12.87 -0.80 -8.18
N TYR A 29 -13.49 0.32 -8.57
CA TYR A 29 -13.46 1.57 -7.79
C TYR A 29 -14.11 1.44 -6.41
N CYS A 30 -15.27 0.80 -6.31
CA CYS A 30 -15.89 0.54 -5.01
C CYS A 30 -15.03 -0.38 -4.15
N LEU A 31 -14.42 -1.39 -4.77
CA LEU A 31 -13.56 -2.35 -4.09
C LEU A 31 -12.28 -1.67 -3.59
N ASP A 32 -11.65 -0.82 -4.40
CA ASP A 32 -10.48 -0.03 -4.00
C ASP A 32 -10.78 0.88 -2.80
N ASN A 33 -11.93 1.58 -2.82
CA ASN A 33 -12.36 2.41 -1.69
C ASN A 33 -12.55 1.61 -0.40
N LEU A 34 -13.00 0.35 -0.49
CA LEU A 34 -13.10 -0.54 0.67
C LEU A 34 -11.72 -0.93 1.21
N ILE A 35 -10.69 -0.99 0.37
CA ILE A 35 -9.31 -1.32 0.80
C ILE A 35 -8.64 -0.16 1.53
N PHE A 36 -9.19 1.06 1.50
CA PHE A 36 -8.66 2.21 2.24
C PHE A 36 -8.49 1.93 3.75
N PHE A 37 -9.27 0.99 4.32
CA PHE A 37 -9.07 0.47 5.67
C PHE A 37 -7.69 -0.18 5.92
N GLY A 38 -6.94 -0.54 4.88
CA GLY A 38 -5.57 -1.04 4.96
C GLY A 38 -4.60 -0.08 5.65
N GLY A 39 -4.84 1.24 5.57
CA GLY A 39 -4.06 2.23 6.32
C GLY A 39 -4.19 2.06 7.83
N ILE A 40 -5.37 1.66 8.31
CA ILE A 40 -5.63 1.35 9.73
C ILE A 40 -4.90 0.07 10.16
N ALA A 41 -4.74 -0.90 9.25
CA ALA A 41 -4.04 -2.14 9.53
C ALA A 41 -2.53 -1.89 9.79
N LEU A 42 -1.92 -0.94 9.08
CA LEU A 42 -0.51 -0.57 9.28
C LEU A 42 -0.27 0.10 10.63
N THR A 43 -1.11 1.07 11.01
CA THR A 43 -0.98 1.76 12.31
C THR A 43 -1.25 0.83 13.48
N THR A 44 -2.23 -0.08 13.33
CA THR A 44 -2.51 -1.12 14.33
C THR A 44 -1.36 -2.12 14.43
N TYR A 45 -0.73 -2.47 13.31
CA TYR A 45 0.45 -3.33 13.30
C TYR A 45 1.64 -2.65 13.99
N ALA A 46 1.91 -1.37 13.71
CA ALA A 46 2.94 -0.58 14.37
C ALA A 46 2.73 -0.52 15.89
N HIS A 47 1.49 -0.30 16.34
CA HIS A 47 1.15 -0.37 17.76
C HIS A 47 1.46 -1.73 18.40
N LYS A 48 1.39 -2.83 17.63
CA LYS A 48 1.64 -4.17 18.15
C LYS A 48 3.12 -4.51 18.30
N ILE A 49 4.00 -3.86 17.52
CA ILE A 49 5.43 -4.16 17.48
C ILE A 49 6.30 -3.14 18.21
N THR A 50 5.81 -1.92 18.44
CA THR A 50 6.56 -0.81 19.01
C THR A 50 6.20 -0.59 20.48
N PRO A 51 7.18 -0.34 21.38
CA PRO A 51 6.90 0.08 22.76
C PRO A 51 6.06 1.36 22.82
N PRO A 52 5.26 1.58 23.88
CA PRO A 52 4.38 2.76 23.99
C PRO A 52 5.12 4.10 23.84
N ASP A 53 6.35 4.17 24.33
CA ASP A 53 7.18 5.38 24.32
C ASP A 53 7.73 5.73 22.93
N GLU A 54 7.88 4.73 22.05
CA GLU A 54 8.39 4.88 20.68
C GLU A 54 7.30 4.90 19.61
N LEU A 55 6.04 4.64 20.00
CA LEU A 55 4.92 4.58 19.07
C LEU A 55 4.66 5.92 18.38
N LYS A 56 4.63 7.02 19.15
CA LYS A 56 4.40 8.37 18.63
C LYS A 56 5.45 8.78 17.58
N PRO A 57 6.77 8.69 17.85
CA PRO A 57 7.77 9.02 16.83
C PRO A 57 7.70 8.10 15.61
N THR A 58 7.40 6.80 15.79
CA THR A 58 7.24 5.85 14.67
C THR A 58 6.07 6.25 13.76
N LEU A 59 4.90 6.54 14.35
CA LEU A 59 3.73 7.00 13.59
C LEU A 59 3.98 8.33 12.90
N SER A 60 4.66 9.27 13.56
CA SER A 60 5.03 10.56 12.97
C SER A 60 5.93 10.38 11.75
N MET A 61 6.93 9.50 11.82
CA MET A 61 7.81 9.20 10.68
C MET A 61 7.03 8.55 9.53
N GLY A 62 6.07 7.68 9.84
CA GLY A 62 5.15 7.10 8.85
C GLY A 62 4.33 8.17 8.10
N VAL A 63 3.81 9.17 8.81
CA VAL A 63 3.07 10.29 8.21
C VAL A 63 3.97 11.14 7.33
N THR A 64 5.20 11.46 7.77
CA THR A 64 6.16 12.20 6.95
C THR A 64 6.49 11.45 5.66
N MET A 65 6.74 10.14 5.74
CA MET A 65 7.00 9.31 4.57
C MET A 65 5.80 9.27 3.63
N ASN A 66 4.58 9.16 4.18
CA ASN A 66 3.35 9.20 3.40
C ASN A 66 3.18 10.53 2.65
N HIS A 67 3.52 11.67 3.27
CA HIS A 67 3.51 12.95 2.58
C HIS A 67 4.52 13.01 1.42
N VAL A 68 5.73 12.49 1.61
CA VAL A 68 6.73 12.42 0.53
C VAL A 68 6.21 11.59 -0.63
N ALA A 69 5.64 10.41 -0.35
CA ALA A 69 5.04 9.56 -1.38
C ALA A 69 3.86 10.24 -2.09
N ALA A 70 2.97 10.90 -1.33
CA ALA A 70 1.79 11.57 -1.87
C ALA A 70 2.12 12.76 -2.78
N VAL A 71 3.27 13.42 -2.59
CA VAL A 71 3.74 14.50 -3.48
C VAL A 71 4.57 13.95 -4.64
N ALA A 72 5.44 12.97 -4.38
CA ALA A 72 6.31 12.41 -5.41
C ALA A 72 5.56 11.56 -6.44
N ALA A 73 4.59 10.76 -6.01
CA ALA A 73 3.88 9.84 -6.89
C ALA A 73 3.09 10.55 -8.00
N PRO A 74 2.33 11.64 -7.77
CA PRO A 74 1.69 12.39 -8.85
C PRO A 74 2.68 13.05 -9.82
N LEU A 75 3.82 13.54 -9.32
CA LEU A 75 4.86 14.16 -10.16
C LEU A 75 5.49 13.14 -11.10
N VAL A 76 5.93 11.99 -10.56
CA VAL A 76 6.54 10.92 -11.34
C VAL A 76 5.50 10.23 -12.23
N GLY A 77 4.33 9.89 -11.67
CA GLY A 77 3.24 9.24 -12.37
C GLY A 77 2.70 10.09 -13.52
N GLY A 78 2.52 11.40 -13.31
CA GLY A 78 2.10 12.33 -14.35
C GLY A 78 3.11 12.41 -15.50
N TYR A 79 4.40 12.48 -15.18
CA TYR A 79 5.45 12.46 -16.21
C TYR A 79 5.44 11.16 -17.00
N VAL A 80 5.41 10.00 -16.31
CA VAL A 80 5.37 8.67 -16.95
C VAL A 80 4.12 8.51 -17.82
N TRP A 81 2.96 9.00 -17.36
CA TRP A 81 1.72 8.97 -18.14
C TRP A 81 1.92 9.59 -19.52
N LEU A 82 2.49 10.80 -19.57
CA LEU A 82 2.58 11.57 -20.81
C LEU A 82 3.37 10.85 -21.91
N PHE A 83 4.35 10.01 -21.54
CA PHE A 83 5.19 9.30 -22.50
C PHE A 83 4.75 7.86 -22.77
N PHE A 84 4.20 7.16 -21.77
CA PHE A 84 3.98 5.72 -21.83
C PHE A 84 2.53 5.28 -21.61
N GLY A 85 1.61 6.21 -21.33
CA GLY A 85 0.21 5.90 -21.04
C GLY A 85 -0.07 5.59 -19.57
N TYR A 86 -1.35 5.45 -19.23
CA TYR A 86 -1.81 5.25 -17.84
C TYR A 86 -1.54 3.83 -17.33
N GLU A 87 -1.50 2.84 -18.23
CA GLU A 87 -1.35 1.41 -17.92
C GLU A 87 -0.05 1.14 -17.15
N ILE A 88 1.06 1.77 -17.55
CA ILE A 88 2.36 1.63 -16.89
C ILE A 88 2.30 2.09 -15.43
N ILE A 89 1.52 3.12 -15.11
CA ILE A 89 1.38 3.64 -13.75
C ILE A 89 0.72 2.58 -12.88
N PHE A 90 -0.39 2.01 -13.35
CA PHE A 90 -1.10 0.96 -12.62
C PHE A 90 -0.28 -0.33 -12.50
N ILE A 91 0.46 -0.72 -13.54
CA ILE A 91 1.39 -1.87 -13.47
C ILE A 91 2.51 -1.59 -12.45
N SER A 92 3.07 -0.39 -12.42
CA SER A 92 4.11 -0.02 -11.45
C SER A 92 3.58 -0.03 -10.01
N GLY A 93 2.33 0.43 -9.80
CA GLY A 93 1.64 0.34 -8.52
C GLY A 93 1.38 -1.11 -8.10
N ALA A 94 0.95 -1.97 -9.03
CA ALA A 94 0.76 -3.40 -8.80
C ALA A 94 2.07 -4.08 -8.40
N LEU A 95 3.18 -3.74 -9.07
CA LEU A 95 4.51 -4.24 -8.74
C LEU A 95 4.95 -3.82 -7.34
N LEU A 96 4.77 -2.55 -6.97
CA LEU A 96 5.08 -2.05 -5.62
C LEU A 96 4.25 -2.75 -4.54
N ALA A 97 2.95 -2.93 -4.78
CA ALA A 97 2.07 -3.65 -3.88
C ALA A 97 2.48 -5.13 -3.75
N PHE A 98 2.90 -5.76 -4.85
CA PHE A 98 3.36 -7.15 -4.87
C PHE A 98 4.68 -7.33 -4.11
N VAL A 99 5.65 -6.42 -4.30
CA VAL A 99 6.88 -6.41 -3.50
C VAL A 99 6.57 -6.24 -2.02
N SER A 100 5.67 -5.32 -1.68
CA SER A 100 5.22 -5.09 -0.29
C SER A 100 4.56 -6.33 0.33
N LEU A 101 3.79 -7.07 -0.47
CA LEU A 101 3.19 -8.34 -0.07
C LEU A 101 4.25 -9.39 0.27
N ILE A 102 5.26 -9.55 -0.58
CA ILE A 102 6.38 -10.50 -0.37
C ILE A 102 7.13 -10.13 0.92
N VAL A 103 7.52 -8.87 1.07
CA VAL A 103 8.26 -8.39 2.25
C VAL A 103 7.45 -8.63 3.52
N THR A 104 6.14 -8.41 3.47
CA THR A 104 5.23 -8.68 4.59
C THR A 104 5.21 -10.16 4.98
N GLN A 105 5.37 -11.09 4.04
CA GLN A 105 5.41 -12.54 4.38
C GLN A 105 6.69 -12.93 5.13
N TRP A 106 7.77 -12.15 4.98
CA TRP A 106 9.02 -12.39 5.71
C TRP A 106 9.00 -11.83 7.14
N ILE A 107 8.03 -10.98 7.45
CA ILE A 107 7.87 -10.42 8.79
C ILE A 107 7.21 -11.46 9.69
N ASN A 108 7.97 -11.97 10.67
CA ASN A 108 7.45 -12.88 11.68
C ASN A 108 7.11 -12.12 12.98
N PRO A 109 5.83 -11.81 13.24
CA PRO A 109 5.41 -11.05 14.41
C PRO A 109 5.70 -11.75 15.75
N ASP A 110 5.82 -13.08 15.77
CA ASP A 110 6.09 -13.84 16.99
C ASP A 110 7.56 -13.72 17.45
N LYS A 111 8.47 -13.43 16.51
CA LYS A 111 9.89 -13.20 16.81
C LYS A 111 10.14 -11.80 17.36
N GLN A 112 9.43 -10.78 16.86
CA GLN A 112 9.58 -9.39 17.32
C GLN A 112 8.97 -9.13 18.71
N ARG A 113 7.90 -9.84 19.09
CA ARG A 113 7.31 -9.75 20.45
C ARG A 113 8.25 -10.23 21.58
N ARG A 114 9.30 -11.00 21.26
CA ARG A 114 10.24 -11.60 22.24
C ARG A 114 11.61 -10.92 22.30
N ILE A 115 11.77 -9.74 21.73
CA ILE A 115 13.01 -8.97 21.88
C ILE A 115 12.78 -7.97 23.03
N PRO A 116 13.17 -8.29 24.28
CA PRO A 116 13.33 -7.26 25.28
C PRO A 116 14.56 -6.44 24.85
N ILE A 117 14.30 -5.25 24.33
CA ILE A 117 15.29 -4.16 24.35
C ILE A 117 15.26 -3.51 25.73
#